data_AF-A0A7S7W9U6-F1
#
_entry.id   AF-A0A7S7W9U6-F1
#
_cell.length_a   1.000
_cell.length_b   1.000
_cell.length_c   1.000
_cell.angle_alpha   90.00
_cell.angle_beta   90.00
_cell.angle_gamma   90.00
#
_symmetry.space_group_name_H-M   'P 1'
#
loop_
_entity.id
_entity.type
_entity.pdbx_description
1 polymer ?
#
loop_
_entity_poly.entity_id
_entity_poly.type
_entity_poly.pdbx_seq_one_letter_code
_entity_poly.pdbx_strand_id
1 'polypeptide(L)'
;MSIYHHFPSKAHLMDALVDLMLAQARVAMEPQWDWRERLRRAAHGFRAMALKHPAFFPFFAVHRLNTPAGVAYIDGIIGILREAGFSDRDAAIYFRELGYYLTGAALDETAGYARGPSSAEPVPNETIAASFRHLAAAAPYFQPAHFDATFETGLEILLAGIERSAQRRD
;
A
#
# COMPACT_ATOMS: atom_id res chain seq x y z
N MET A 1 4.49 17.54 -32.57
CA MET A 1 4.79 16.09 -32.58
C MET A 1 5.82 15.81 -31.51
N SER A 2 5.43 15.51 -30.25
CA SER A 2 6.41 15.45 -29.14
C SER A 2 6.13 14.43 -28.02
N ILE A 3 4.95 13.80 -27.95
CA ILE A 3 4.67 12.74 -26.95
C ILE A 3 4.55 11.37 -27.60
N TYR A 4 3.79 11.24 -28.70
CA TYR A 4 3.60 9.95 -29.36
C TYR A 4 4.84 9.38 -30.06
N HIS A 5 5.88 10.21 -30.22
CA HIS A 5 7.20 9.75 -30.66
C HIS A 5 7.90 8.93 -29.56
N HIS A 6 7.69 9.28 -28.29
CA HIS A 6 8.27 8.57 -27.15
C HIS A 6 7.33 7.49 -26.59
N PHE A 7 6.02 7.73 -26.63
CA PHE A 7 5.00 6.83 -26.12
C PHE A 7 3.97 6.51 -27.21
N PRO A 8 4.02 5.32 -27.83
CA PRO A 8 3.18 5.00 -28.99
C PRO A 8 1.66 5.13 -28.74
N SER A 9 1.22 5.05 -27.48
CA SER A 9 -0.18 5.27 -27.09
C SER A 9 -0.28 5.84 -25.67
N LYS A 10 -1.50 6.25 -25.28
CA LYS A 10 -1.80 6.61 -23.89
C LYS A 10 -1.43 5.47 -22.93
N ALA A 11 -1.67 4.21 -23.29
CA ALA A 11 -1.32 3.08 -22.44
C ALA A 11 0.18 3.05 -22.12
N HIS A 12 1.05 3.22 -23.12
CA HIS A 12 2.50 3.30 -22.92
C HIS A 12 2.93 4.48 -22.02
N LEU A 13 2.23 5.61 -22.13
CA LEU A 13 2.46 6.74 -21.23
C LEU A 13 2.04 6.39 -19.79
N MET A 14 0.90 5.70 -19.61
CA MET A 14 0.44 5.28 -18.28
C MET A 14 1.39 4.26 -17.66
N ASP A 15 1.91 3.31 -18.43
CA ASP A 15 2.95 2.36 -17.98
C ASP A 15 4.19 3.10 -17.48
N ALA A 16 4.67 4.10 -18.23
CA ALA A 16 5.82 4.90 -17.83
C ALA A 16 5.59 5.73 -16.56
N LEU A 17 4.36 6.22 -16.34
CA LEU A 17 3.98 6.91 -15.10
C LEU A 17 3.96 5.95 -13.90
N VAL A 18 3.49 4.71 -14.11
CA VAL A 18 3.56 3.66 -13.09
C VAL A 18 5.01 3.34 -12.73
N ASP A 19 5.88 3.18 -13.73
CA ASP A 19 7.32 2.94 -13.52
C ASP A 19 7.99 4.09 -12.75
N LEU A 20 7.61 5.34 -13.06
CA LEU A 20 8.10 6.52 -12.35
C LEU A 20 7.63 6.55 -10.89
N MET A 21 6.42 6.11 -10.60
CA MET A 21 5.92 5.98 -9.23
C MET A 21 6.64 4.87 -8.47
N LEU A 22 6.84 3.70 -9.09
CA LEU A 22 7.63 2.62 -8.49
C LEU A 22 9.05 3.06 -8.14
N ALA A 23 9.70 3.84 -9.00
CA ALA A 23 11.03 4.39 -8.73
C ALA A 23 11.05 5.30 -7.48
N GLN A 24 9.94 5.99 -7.16
CA GLN A 24 9.81 6.82 -5.96
C GLN A 24 9.48 6.01 -4.70
N ALA A 25 8.88 4.83 -4.85
CA ALA A 25 8.62 3.91 -3.74
C ALA A 25 9.86 3.11 -3.32
N ARG A 26 10.92 3.10 -4.15
CA ARG A 26 12.17 2.39 -3.84
C ARG A 26 12.84 3.04 -2.63
N VAL A 27 13.13 2.22 -1.62
CA VAL A 27 13.96 2.60 -0.49
C VAL A 27 15.32 1.94 -0.65
N ALA A 28 16.39 2.72 -0.44
CA ALA A 28 17.74 2.18 -0.40
C ALA A 28 17.82 1.14 0.72
N MET A 29 18.18 -0.10 0.38
CA MET A 29 18.30 -1.19 1.35
C MET A 29 19.70 -1.16 1.94
N GLU A 30 19.79 -0.96 3.24
CA GLU A 30 21.07 -0.93 3.94
C GLU A 30 21.45 -2.33 4.48
N PRO A 31 22.73 -2.74 4.41
CA PRO A 31 23.15 -4.10 4.80
C PRO A 31 22.85 -4.48 6.25
N GLN A 32 22.76 -3.51 7.16
CA GLN A 32 22.49 -3.72 8.58
C GLN A 32 21.02 -3.96 8.91
N TRP A 33 20.10 -3.77 7.96
CA TRP A 33 18.68 -3.96 8.21
C TRP A 33 18.29 -5.42 8.10
N ASP A 34 17.62 -5.93 9.12
CA ASP A 34 16.95 -7.22 9.04
C ASP A 34 15.79 -7.17 8.03
N TRP A 35 15.27 -8.36 7.70
CA TRP A 35 14.19 -8.49 6.72
C TRP A 35 12.93 -7.72 7.13
N ARG A 36 12.65 -7.60 8.44
CA ARG A 36 11.47 -6.92 8.97
C ARG A 36 11.57 -5.42 8.77
N GLU A 37 12.73 -4.83 9.06
CA GLU A 37 13.00 -3.41 8.80
C GLU A 37 13.00 -3.11 7.30
N ARG A 38 13.54 -4.01 6.46
CA ARG A 38 13.50 -3.84 4.99
C ARG A 38 12.06 -3.82 4.46
N LEU A 39 11.19 -4.71 4.94
CA LEU A 39 9.76 -4.69 4.59
C LEU A 39 9.03 -3.46 5.15
N ARG A 40 9.32 -3.06 6.40
CA ARG A 40 8.77 -1.84 7.01
C ARG A 40 9.10 -0.61 6.16
N ARG A 41 10.37 -0.45 5.79
CA ARG A 41 10.85 0.63 4.92
C ARG A 41 10.16 0.61 3.56
N ALA A 42 10.07 -0.56 2.92
CA ALA A 42 9.36 -0.71 1.65
C ALA A 42 7.87 -0.32 1.75
N ALA A 43 7.20 -0.70 2.84
CA ALA A 43 5.82 -0.31 3.14
C ALA A 43 5.66 1.22 3.25
N HIS A 44 6.54 1.90 4.00
CA HIS A 44 6.53 3.37 4.06
C HIS A 44 6.82 4.02 2.72
N GLY A 45 7.77 3.48 1.95
CA GLY A 45 8.10 3.97 0.61
C GLY A 45 6.89 3.90 -0.33
N PHE A 46 6.18 2.78 -0.33
CA PHE A 46 4.94 2.62 -1.08
C PHE A 46 3.85 3.61 -0.63
N ARG A 47 3.61 3.73 0.68
CA ARG A 47 2.60 4.67 1.22
C ARG A 47 2.95 6.12 0.86
N ALA A 48 4.19 6.54 1.07
CA ALA A 48 4.65 7.89 0.74
C ALA A 48 4.52 8.20 -0.76
N MET A 49 4.83 7.22 -1.63
CA MET A 49 4.60 7.33 -3.06
C MET A 49 3.12 7.53 -3.39
N ALA A 50 2.22 6.77 -2.77
CA ALA A 50 0.79 6.89 -2.98
C ALA A 50 0.26 8.26 -2.56
N LEU A 51 0.64 8.71 -1.36
CA LEU A 51 0.24 10.01 -0.80
C LEU A 51 0.78 11.20 -1.60
N LYS A 52 1.92 11.03 -2.27
CA LYS A 52 2.48 12.06 -3.17
C LYS A 52 1.68 12.19 -4.48
N HIS A 53 1.02 11.12 -4.93
CA HIS A 53 0.28 11.06 -6.19
C HIS A 53 -1.18 10.62 -5.99
N PRO A 54 -1.98 11.29 -5.12
CA PRO A 54 -3.26 10.79 -4.66
C PRO A 54 -4.30 10.65 -5.78
N ALA A 55 -4.24 11.52 -6.80
CA ALA A 55 -5.15 11.47 -7.94
C ALA A 55 -4.85 10.31 -8.92
N PHE A 56 -3.59 9.88 -9.00
CA PHE A 56 -3.18 8.79 -9.90
C PHE A 56 -3.19 7.43 -9.20
N PHE A 57 -3.07 7.41 -7.87
CA PHE A 57 -3.00 6.17 -7.11
C PHE A 57 -4.15 5.19 -7.37
N PRO A 58 -5.42 5.60 -7.54
CA PRO A 58 -6.50 4.67 -7.90
C PRO A 58 -6.25 3.89 -9.20
N PHE A 59 -5.62 4.52 -10.19
CA PHE A 59 -5.19 3.83 -11.41
C PHE A 59 -4.04 2.88 -11.13
N PHE A 60 -3.01 3.35 -10.40
CA PHE A 60 -1.86 2.54 -10.01
C PHE A 60 -2.26 1.28 -9.22
N ALA A 61 -3.21 1.42 -8.28
CA ALA A 61 -3.66 0.38 -7.36
C ALA A 61 -4.22 -0.88 -8.06
N VAL A 62 -4.72 -0.74 -9.29
CA VAL A 62 -5.25 -1.85 -10.09
C VAL A 62 -4.42 -2.14 -11.34
N HIS A 63 -3.28 -1.47 -11.50
CA HIS A 63 -2.40 -1.63 -12.65
C HIS A 63 -1.57 -2.91 -12.56
N ARG A 64 -1.29 -3.54 -13.71
CA ARG A 64 -0.36 -4.68 -13.76
C ARG A 64 1.08 -4.17 -13.70
N LEU A 65 1.91 -4.75 -12.84
CA LEU A 65 3.33 -4.41 -12.75
C LEU A 65 4.17 -5.30 -13.68
N ASN A 66 3.77 -5.42 -14.94
CA ASN A 66 4.38 -6.31 -15.94
C ASN A 66 5.44 -5.63 -16.83
N THR A 67 5.81 -4.37 -16.53
CA THR A 67 6.99 -3.71 -17.08
C THR A 67 8.26 -4.28 -16.42
N PRO A 68 9.46 -4.10 -17.01
CA PRO A 68 10.71 -4.51 -16.35
C PRO A 68 10.90 -3.87 -14.96
N ALA A 69 10.51 -2.61 -14.77
CA ALA A 69 10.60 -1.94 -13.48
C ALA A 69 9.58 -2.52 -12.47
N GLY A 70 8.37 -2.85 -12.93
CA GLY A 70 7.34 -3.53 -12.14
C GLY A 70 7.76 -4.92 -11.67
N VAL A 71 8.29 -5.74 -12.58
CA VAL A 71 8.80 -7.08 -12.24
C VAL A 71 9.96 -6.99 -11.27
N ALA A 72 10.91 -6.08 -11.48
CA ALA A 72 12.02 -5.86 -10.55
C ALA A 72 11.56 -5.37 -9.16
N TYR A 73 10.49 -4.58 -9.09
CA TYR A 73 9.91 -4.17 -7.81
C TYR A 73 9.31 -5.38 -7.06
N ILE A 74 8.56 -6.24 -7.74
CA ILE A 74 8.00 -7.47 -7.17
C ILE A 74 9.13 -8.39 -6.69
N ASP A 75 10.12 -8.62 -7.56
CA ASP A 75 11.27 -9.49 -7.28
C ASP A 75 12.04 -9.01 -6.04
N GLY A 76 12.27 -7.71 -5.89
CA GLY A 76 12.94 -7.14 -4.72
C GLY A 76 12.21 -7.42 -3.40
N ILE A 77 10.88 -7.30 -3.36
CA ILE A 77 10.10 -7.59 -2.13
C ILE A 77 10.09 -9.08 -1.81
N ILE A 78 9.95 -9.93 -2.84
CA ILE A 78 10.04 -11.38 -2.68
C ILE A 78 11.45 -11.77 -2.20
N GLY A 79 12.49 -11.14 -2.75
CA GLY A 79 13.89 -11.35 -2.38
C GLY A 79 14.15 -11.12 -0.90
N ILE A 80 13.58 -10.07 -0.30
CA ILE A 80 13.70 -9.81 1.15
C ILE A 80 13.19 -11.01 1.98
N LEU A 81 12.06 -11.59 1.60
CA LEU A 81 11.49 -12.76 2.28
C LEU A 81 12.32 -14.03 2.01
N ARG A 82 12.81 -14.22 0.77
CA ARG A 82 13.62 -15.40 0.44
C ARG A 82 14.97 -15.40 1.13
N GLU A 83 15.64 -14.24 1.21
CA GLU A 83 16.88 -14.05 1.96
C GLU A 83 16.70 -14.30 3.46
N ALA A 84 15.49 -14.09 3.98
CA ALA A 84 15.12 -14.40 5.37
C ALA A 84 14.74 -15.87 5.61
N GLY A 85 14.81 -16.74 4.59
CA GLY A 85 14.58 -18.18 4.71
C GLY A 85 13.13 -18.63 4.49
N PHE A 86 12.20 -17.73 4.14
CA PHE A 86 10.82 -18.11 3.81
C PHE A 86 10.77 -18.92 2.51
N SER A 87 9.86 -19.89 2.38
CA SER A 87 9.68 -20.67 1.15
C SER A 87 9.14 -19.81 -0.02
N ASP A 88 9.23 -20.28 -1.27
CA ASP A 88 8.64 -19.57 -2.42
C ASP A 88 7.13 -19.34 -2.25
N ARG A 89 6.45 -20.35 -1.70
CA ARG A 89 5.02 -20.28 -1.41
C ARG A 89 4.71 -19.18 -0.41
N ASP A 90 5.47 -19.12 0.68
CA ASP A 90 5.23 -18.13 1.74
C ASP A 90 5.63 -16.73 1.31
N ALA A 91 6.74 -16.59 0.60
CA ALA A 91 7.16 -15.31 0.04
C ALA A 91 6.09 -14.72 -0.88
N ALA A 92 5.47 -15.54 -1.73
CA ALA A 92 4.37 -15.12 -2.59
C ALA A 92 3.10 -14.73 -1.80
N ILE A 93 2.75 -15.48 -0.74
CA ILE A 93 1.61 -15.19 0.14
C ILE A 93 1.83 -13.88 0.88
N TYR A 94 2.97 -13.72 1.56
CA TYR A 94 3.24 -12.53 2.37
C TYR A 94 3.46 -11.27 1.53
N PHE A 95 4.04 -11.39 0.34
CA PHE A 95 4.04 -10.30 -0.65
C PHE A 95 2.60 -9.83 -0.95
N ARG A 96 1.69 -10.79 -1.17
CA ARG A 96 0.30 -10.49 -1.50
C ARG A 96 -0.46 -9.88 -0.31
N GLU A 97 -0.27 -10.43 0.90
CA GLU A 97 -0.88 -9.90 2.13
C GLU A 97 -0.43 -8.47 2.43
N LEU A 98 0.88 -8.20 2.31
CA LEU A 98 1.41 -6.85 2.41
C LEU A 98 0.80 -5.94 1.34
N GLY A 99 0.71 -6.41 0.10
CA GLY A 99 0.05 -5.68 -0.98
C GLY A 99 -1.41 -5.33 -0.69
N TYR A 100 -2.20 -6.25 -0.12
CA TYR A 100 -3.58 -5.98 0.28
C TYR A 100 -3.68 -4.87 1.32
N TYR A 101 -2.84 -4.96 2.36
CA TYR A 101 -2.81 -3.97 3.43
C TYR A 101 -2.42 -2.58 2.88
N LEU A 102 -1.31 -2.51 2.14
CA LEU A 102 -0.79 -1.25 1.60
C LEU A 102 -1.73 -0.59 0.60
N THR A 103 -2.33 -1.39 -0.29
CA THR A 103 -3.24 -0.86 -1.32
C THR A 103 -4.54 -0.36 -0.69
N GLY A 104 -5.08 -1.09 0.29
CA GLY A 104 -6.29 -0.68 1.02
C GLY A 104 -6.06 0.61 1.81
N ALA A 105 -4.98 0.68 2.60
CA ALA A 105 -4.62 1.87 3.37
C ALA A 105 -4.40 3.08 2.44
N ALA A 106 -3.59 2.92 1.39
CA ALA A 106 -3.30 4.01 0.48
C ALA A 106 -4.54 4.47 -0.32
N LEU A 107 -5.46 3.58 -0.71
CA LEU A 107 -6.72 3.98 -1.35
C LEU A 107 -7.59 4.80 -0.40
N ASP A 108 -7.70 4.38 0.86
CA ASP A 108 -8.45 5.14 1.86
C ASP A 108 -7.83 6.52 2.12
N GLU A 109 -6.51 6.58 2.36
CA GLU A 109 -5.85 7.85 2.67
C GLU A 109 -5.76 8.82 1.48
N THR A 110 -5.78 8.31 0.24
CA THR A 110 -5.74 9.14 -1.00
C THR A 110 -7.14 9.50 -1.50
N ALA A 111 -7.93 8.50 -1.91
CA ALA A 111 -9.25 8.71 -2.48
C ALA A 111 -10.28 9.06 -1.39
N GLY A 112 -10.09 8.56 -0.16
CA GLY A 112 -11.03 8.71 0.95
C GLY A 112 -12.20 7.75 0.79
N TYR A 113 -12.27 6.67 1.59
CA TYR A 113 -13.43 5.78 1.57
C TYR A 113 -14.75 6.56 1.77
N ALA A 114 -14.74 7.56 2.65
CA ALA A 114 -15.88 8.44 2.92
C ALA A 114 -16.28 9.34 1.74
N ARG A 115 -15.40 9.52 0.75
CA ARG A 115 -15.66 10.28 -0.49
C ARG A 115 -15.88 9.35 -1.70
N GLY A 116 -15.94 8.05 -1.46
CA GLY A 116 -16.24 7.06 -2.48
C GLY A 116 -17.63 7.29 -3.10
N PRO A 117 -17.88 6.73 -4.30
CA PRO A 117 -19.14 6.90 -4.99
C PRO A 117 -20.29 6.30 -4.18
N SER A 118 -21.29 7.11 -3.85
CA SER A 118 -22.54 6.71 -3.23
C SER A 118 -23.65 7.65 -3.67
N SER A 119 -24.84 7.10 -3.97
CA SER A 119 -26.04 7.89 -4.25
C SER A 119 -26.88 8.16 -2.99
N ALA A 120 -26.47 7.61 -1.84
CA ALA A 120 -27.16 7.83 -0.58
C ALA A 120 -26.72 9.16 0.05
N GLU A 121 -27.68 9.90 0.60
CA GLU A 121 -27.39 11.05 1.45
C GLU A 121 -26.68 10.58 2.73
N PRO A 122 -25.58 11.22 3.15
CA PRO A 122 -24.92 10.90 4.42
C PRO A 122 -25.89 11.05 5.59
N VAL A 123 -25.85 10.10 6.52
CA VAL A 123 -26.64 10.19 7.77
C VAL A 123 -26.15 11.41 8.57
N PRO A 124 -27.04 12.31 9.04
CA PRO A 124 -26.64 13.46 9.84
C PRO A 124 -25.90 13.08 11.12
N ASN A 125 -24.93 13.90 11.53
CA ASN A 125 -24.11 13.64 12.71
C ASN A 125 -24.94 13.53 14.00
N GLU A 126 -26.04 14.29 14.10
CA GLU A 126 -26.96 14.25 15.24
C GLU A 126 -27.65 12.87 15.34
N THR A 127 -28.05 12.31 14.19
CA THR A 127 -28.62 10.96 14.10
C THR A 127 -27.58 9.90 14.43
N ILE A 128 -26.33 10.06 13.98
CA ILE A 128 -25.20 9.19 14.35
C ILE A 128 -25.00 9.20 15.87
N ALA A 129 -24.95 10.39 16.47
CA ALA A 129 -24.76 10.57 17.91
C ALA A 129 -25.90 9.96 18.73
N ALA A 130 -27.15 10.10 18.29
CA ALA A 130 -28.33 9.62 19.01
C ALA A 130 -28.55 8.10 18.88
N SER A 131 -28.31 7.52 17.71
CA SER A 131 -28.74 6.16 17.37
C SER A 131 -27.61 5.16 17.20
N PHE A 132 -26.36 5.60 17.00
CA PHE A 132 -25.23 4.74 16.64
C PHE A 132 -24.07 4.88 17.63
N ARG A 133 -24.29 4.50 18.89
CA ARG A 133 -23.35 4.71 20.02
C ARG A 133 -21.90 4.27 19.76
N HIS A 134 -21.70 3.15 19.08
CA HIS A 134 -20.35 2.61 18.82
C HIS A 134 -19.62 3.45 17.78
N LEU A 135 -20.32 3.84 16.71
CA LEU A 135 -19.77 4.72 15.69
C LEU A 135 -19.50 6.12 16.26
N ALA A 136 -20.44 6.70 17.00
CA ALA A 136 -20.27 8.00 17.62
C ALA A 136 -19.05 8.05 18.54
N ALA A 137 -18.79 7.00 19.32
CA ALA A 137 -17.62 6.89 20.17
C ALA A 137 -16.30 6.71 19.38
N ALA A 138 -16.35 6.05 18.22
CA ALA A 138 -15.17 5.78 17.39
C ALA A 138 -14.86 6.88 16.35
N ALA A 139 -15.87 7.67 15.95
CA ALA A 139 -15.77 8.65 14.87
C ALA A 139 -14.61 9.66 14.98
N PRO A 140 -14.23 10.14 16.19
CA PRO A 140 -13.06 11.02 16.34
C PRO A 140 -11.76 10.38 15.85
N TYR A 141 -11.63 9.05 15.87
CA TYR A 141 -10.41 8.34 15.50
C TYR A 141 -10.28 8.05 13.99
N PHE A 142 -11.30 8.38 13.18
CA PHE A 142 -11.25 8.20 11.71
C PHE A 142 -10.75 9.45 10.97
N GLN A 143 -10.27 10.45 11.69
CA GLN A 143 -9.76 11.69 11.10
C GLN A 143 -8.36 11.50 10.52
N PRO A 144 -7.96 12.29 9.50
CA PRO A 144 -6.62 12.21 8.91
C PRO A 144 -5.46 12.31 9.91
N ALA A 145 -5.66 13.01 11.03
CA ALA A 145 -4.69 13.10 12.13
C ALA A 145 -4.31 11.74 12.75
N HIS A 146 -5.13 10.70 12.55
CA HIS A 146 -4.91 9.35 13.06
C HIS A 146 -4.42 8.35 12.00
N PHE A 147 -4.30 8.76 10.73
CA PHE A 147 -3.90 7.85 9.64
C PHE A 147 -2.51 7.25 9.89
N ASP A 148 -1.53 8.05 10.31
CA ASP A 148 -0.18 7.54 10.60
C ASP A 148 -0.21 6.47 11.70
N ALA A 149 -0.82 6.76 12.84
CA ALA A 149 -0.91 5.80 13.93
C ALA A 149 -1.67 4.52 13.55
N THR A 150 -2.71 4.64 12.72
CA THR A 150 -3.51 3.53 12.20
C THR A 150 -2.68 2.66 11.25
N PHE A 151 -1.90 3.30 10.36
CA PHE A 151 -0.98 2.63 9.46
C PHE A 151 0.14 1.89 10.20
N GLU A 152 0.80 2.54 11.16
CA GLU A 152 1.85 1.89 11.95
C GLU A 152 1.31 0.68 12.72
N THR A 153 0.14 0.82 13.33
CA THR A 153 -0.48 -0.27 14.10
C THR A 153 -0.76 -1.49 13.22
N GLY A 154 -1.36 -1.28 12.04
CA GLY A 154 -1.67 -2.37 11.12
C GLY A 154 -0.42 -3.03 10.53
N LEU A 155 0.59 -2.22 10.16
CA LEU A 155 1.85 -2.71 9.63
C LEU A 155 2.61 -3.56 10.67
N GLU A 156 2.68 -3.11 11.92
CA GLU A 156 3.34 -3.87 12.98
C GLU A 156 2.61 -5.18 13.29
N ILE A 157 1.28 -5.20 13.28
CA ILE A 157 0.49 -6.43 13.45
C ILE A 157 0.80 -7.42 12.31
N LEU A 158 0.86 -6.94 11.07
CA LEU A 158 1.16 -7.77 9.91
C LEU A 158 2.58 -8.35 9.98
N LEU A 159 3.59 -7.50 10.20
CA LEU A 159 4.99 -7.92 10.28
C LEU A 159 5.23 -8.91 11.44
N ALA A 160 4.64 -8.67 12.61
CA ALA A 160 4.70 -9.60 13.73
C ALA A 160 3.94 -10.92 13.45
N GLY A 161 2.90 -10.89 12.62
CA GLY A 161 2.21 -12.09 12.14
C GLY A 161 3.09 -12.96 11.23
N ILE A 162 3.81 -12.33 10.30
CA ILE A 162 4.77 -12.98 9.40
C ILE A 162 5.91 -13.60 10.21
N GLU A 163 6.50 -12.85 11.14
CA GLU A 163 7.61 -13.30 12.00
C GLU A 163 7.23 -14.52 12.85
N ARG A 164 6.06 -14.49 13.52
CA ARG A 164 5.58 -15.63 14.31
C ARG A 164 5.31 -16.86 13.44
N SER A 165 4.91 -16.67 12.19
CA SER A 165 4.66 -17.77 11.25
C SER A 165 5.95 -18.42 10.75
N ALA A 166 7.08 -17.70 10.78
CA ALA A 166 8.40 -18.27 10.56
C ALA A 166 8.84 -19.11 11.76
N GLN A 167 8.71 -18.57 12.98
CA GLN A 167 9.17 -19.22 14.22
C GLN A 167 8.45 -20.52 14.57
N ARG A 168 7.20 -20.72 14.10
CA ARG A 168 6.44 -21.98 14.33
C ARG A 168 6.88 -23.15 13.44
N ARG A 169 7.85 -22.93 12.56
CA ARG A 169 8.37 -23.94 11.64
C ARG A 169 9.67 -24.56 12.14
N ASP A 170 10.31 -23.92 13.11
CA ASP A 170 11.42 -24.47 13.90
C ASP A 170 10.84 -25.31 15.06
#